data_AF-A0A9D2QI55-F1
#
_entry.id   AF-A0A9D2QI55-F1
#
_cell.length_a   1.000
_cell.length_b   1.000
_cell.length_c   1.000
_cell.angle_alpha   90.00
_cell.angle_beta   90.00
_cell.angle_gamma   90.00
#
_symmetry.space_group_name_H-M   'P 1'
#
loop_
_entity.id
_entity.type
_entity.pdbx_description
1 polymer ?
#
loop_
_entity_poly.entity_id
_entity_poly.type
_entity_poly.pdbx_seq_one_letter_code
_entity_poly.pdbx_strand_id
1 'polypeptide(L)'
;MEFYICRHCGNIVTKLTDHKVPVMCCGEKMELLEAGVTDAAVEKHVPSYSVDGNVVNVQVGSTEHPMIDTHWIEWITVETSQGFATKWLNPGDSPKASF
;
A
#
# COMPACT_ATOMS: atom_id res chain seq x y z
N MET A 1 -2.68 -6.44 -8.58
CA MET A 1 -1.47 -5.58 -8.57
C MET A 1 -0.46 -6.10 -7.56
N GLU A 2 0.83 -6.01 -7.85
CA GLU A 2 1.94 -6.41 -6.95
C GLU A 2 2.88 -5.23 -6.71
N PHE A 3 3.45 -5.15 -5.51
CA PHE A 3 4.47 -4.17 -5.15
C PHE A 3 5.79 -4.85 -4.85
N TYR A 4 6.90 -4.21 -5.18
CA TYR A 4 8.24 -4.71 -4.97
C TYR A 4 9.07 -3.67 -4.23
N ILE A 5 9.89 -4.09 -3.28
CA ILE A 5 10.73 -3.22 -2.44
C ILE A 5 12.21 -3.56 -2.63
N CYS A 6 13.05 -2.53 -2.70
CA CYS A 6 14.50 -2.68 -2.54
C CYS A 6 14.86 -2.59 -1.06
N ARG A 7 15.49 -3.63 -0.51
CA ARG A 7 15.85 -3.67 0.92
C ARG A 7 17.02 -2.75 1.28
N HIS A 8 17.84 -2.35 0.31
CA HIS A 8 18.92 -1.38 0.54
C HIS A 8 18.43 0.07 0.64
N CYS A 9 17.60 0.53 -0.30
CA CYS A 9 17.25 1.96 -0.41
C CYS A 9 15.78 2.27 -0.10
N GLY A 10 14.93 1.27 0.09
CA GLY A 10 13.50 1.47 0.38
C GLY A 10 12.65 1.83 -0.84
N ASN A 11 13.21 1.89 -2.06
CA ASN A 11 12.42 2.12 -3.27
C ASN A 11 11.31 1.07 -3.42
N ILE A 12 10.08 1.54 -3.65
CA ILE A 12 8.92 0.69 -3.90
C ILE A 12 8.40 0.96 -5.32
N VAL A 13 8.15 -0.12 -6.06
CA VAL A 13 7.66 -0.07 -7.44
C VAL A 13 6.53 -1.05 -7.66
N THR A 14 5.74 -0.80 -8.69
CA THR A 14 4.78 -1.75 -9.26
C THR A 14 5.00 -1.82 -10.77
N LYS A 15 4.61 -2.95 -11.38
CA LYS A 15 4.73 -3.15 -12.83
C LYS A 15 3.39 -2.85 -13.50
N LEU A 16 3.33 -1.78 -14.28
CA LEU A 16 2.14 -1.49 -15.11
C LEU A 16 1.96 -2.53 -16.21
N THR A 17 3.06 -3.04 -16.76
CA THR A 17 3.10 -4.15 -17.72
C THR A 17 4.16 -5.15 -17.26
N ASP A 18 3.75 -6.37 -16.92
CA ASP A 18 4.66 -7.38 -16.38
C ASP A 18 5.11 -8.39 -17.45
N HIS A 19 6.34 -8.22 -17.92
CA HIS A 19 7.01 -9.16 -18.84
C HIS A 19 7.67 -10.35 -18.11
N LYS A 20 7.33 -10.61 -16.84
CA LYS A 20 7.80 -11.77 -16.05
C LYS A 20 9.31 -11.82 -15.84
N VAL A 21 9.95 -10.65 -15.85
CA VAL A 21 11.38 -10.48 -15.54
C VAL A 21 11.57 -9.82 -14.17
N PRO A 22 12.68 -10.12 -13.45
CA PRO A 22 13.01 -9.44 -12.20
C PRO A 22 13.28 -7.94 -12.41
N VAL A 23 12.92 -7.12 -11.43
CA VAL A 23 13.34 -5.71 -11.36
C VAL A 23 14.59 -5.64 -10.48
N MET A 24 15.60 -4.89 -10.93
CA MET A 24 16.86 -4.71 -10.22
C MET A 24 16.94 -3.29 -9.65
N CYS A 25 17.37 -3.16 -8.40
CA CYS A 25 17.64 -1.88 -7.74
C CYS A 25 18.87 -2.04 -6.83
N CYS A 26 19.75 -1.04 -6.78
CA CYS A 26 20.99 -1.10 -5.98
C CYS A 26 21.89 -2.34 -6.26
N GLY A 27 21.82 -2.90 -7.48
CA GLY A 27 22.60 -4.07 -7.87
C GLY A 27 22.02 -5.42 -7.44
N GLU A 28 20.85 -5.43 -6.77
CA GLU A 28 20.15 -6.65 -6.35
C GLU A 28 18.75 -6.76 -6.95
N LYS A 29 18.17 -7.96 -6.89
CA LYS A 29 16.79 -8.19 -7.26
C LYS A 29 15.88 -7.61 -6.17
N MET A 30 14.90 -6.80 -6.58
CA MET A 30 13.87 -6.30 -5.66
C MET A 30 13.00 -7.46 -5.16
N GLU A 31 12.60 -7.40 -3.89
CA GLU A 31 11.75 -8.39 -3.25
C GLU A 31 10.27 -8.08 -3.46
N LEU A 32 9.43 -9.10 -3.57
CA LEU A 32 7.99 -8.93 -3.53
C LEU A 32 7.60 -8.43 -2.14
N LEU A 33 6.84 -7.34 -2.08
CA LEU A 33 6.24 -6.85 -0.85
C LEU A 33 4.94 -7.62 -0.61
N GLU A 34 5.08 -8.82 -0.05
CA GLU A 34 3.97 -9.74 0.17
C GLU A 34 3.01 -9.22 1.25
N ALA A 35 1.72 -9.18 0.92
CA ALA A 35 0.70 -8.69 1.86
C ALA A 35 0.41 -9.74 2.94
N GLY A 36 0.28 -9.29 4.20
CA GLY A 36 -0.19 -10.13 5.31
C GLY A 36 0.84 -11.13 5.87
N VAL A 37 2.11 -11.08 5.47
CA VAL A 37 3.17 -11.98 5.99
C VAL A 37 3.90 -11.46 7.21
N THR A 38 3.74 -10.18 7.55
CA THR A 38 4.32 -9.59 8.76
C THR A 38 3.41 -9.91 9.94
N ASP A 39 3.99 -10.33 11.07
CA ASP A 39 3.28 -10.51 12.35
C ASP A 39 2.96 -9.14 12.96
N ALA A 40 2.06 -8.42 12.30
CA ALA A 40 1.57 -7.12 12.70
C ALA A 40 0.11 -7.24 13.16
N ALA A 41 -0.32 -6.32 14.03
CA ALA A 41 -1.69 -6.24 14.53
C ALA A 41 -2.70 -6.11 13.37
N VAL A 42 -3.34 -7.22 12.99
CA VAL A 42 -4.22 -7.33 11.81
C VAL A 42 -5.30 -6.24 11.83
N GLU A 43 -5.85 -5.96 13.01
CA GLU A 43 -6.88 -4.95 13.23
C GLU A 43 -6.45 -3.51 12.93
N LYS A 44 -5.14 -3.24 12.81
CA LYS A 44 -4.59 -1.92 12.45
C LYS A 44 -4.04 -1.84 11.03
N HIS A 45 -3.76 -2.97 10.39
CA HIS A 45 -3.04 -2.98 9.10
C HIS A 45 -3.88 -3.50 7.94
N VAL A 46 -4.94 -4.28 8.21
CA VAL A 46 -5.83 -4.75 7.15
C VAL A 46 -6.81 -3.62 6.76
N PRO A 47 -6.86 -3.23 5.48
CA PRO A 47 -7.81 -2.23 5.04
C PRO A 47 -9.25 -2.74 5.15
N SER A 48 -10.15 -1.86 5.58
CA SER A 48 -11.59 -2.00 5.42
C SER A 48 -12.06 -0.98 4.40
N TYR A 49 -13.11 -1.30 3.65
CA TYR A 49 -13.67 -0.36 2.68
C TYR A 49 -15.20 -0.41 2.65
N SER A 50 -15.80 0.69 2.22
CA SER A 50 -17.20 0.80 1.86
C SER A 50 -17.34 1.50 0.51
N VAL A 51 -18.47 1.25 -0.17
CA VAL A 51 -18.78 1.89 -1.45
C VAL A 51 -20.07 2.67 -1.28
N ASP A 52 -20.03 3.97 -1.59
CA ASP A 52 -21.18 4.87 -1.60
C ASP A 52 -21.31 5.49 -3.00
N GLY A 53 -22.29 5.01 -3.77
CA GLY A 53 -22.44 5.36 -5.17
C GLY A 53 -21.20 5.00 -5.98
N ASN A 54 -20.48 6.01 -6.47
CA ASN A 54 -19.24 5.87 -7.24
C ASN A 54 -17.98 6.13 -6.42
N VAL A 55 -18.10 6.28 -5.10
CA VAL A 55 -16.98 6.58 -4.20
C VAL A 55 -16.59 5.34 -3.40
N VAL A 56 -15.32 4.97 -3.44
CA VAL A 56 -14.74 3.91 -2.59
C VAL A 56 -14.07 4.57 -1.39
N ASN A 57 -14.60 4.36 -0.19
CA ASN A 57 -14.01 4.84 1.05
C ASN A 57 -13.18 3.73 1.68
N VAL A 58 -11.90 3.98 1.93
CA VAL A 58 -10.97 3.03 2.55
C VAL A 58 -10.50 3.57 3.89
N GLN A 59 -10.43 2.71 4.89
CA GLN A 59 -9.79 2.95 6.18
C GLN A 59 -8.78 1.83 6.45
N VAL A 60 -7.57 2.18 6.87
CA VAL A 60 -6.55 1.20 7.25
C VAL A 60 -6.68 0.86 8.74
N GLY A 61 -7.07 -0.39 8.95
CA GLY A 61 -7.44 -0.98 10.24
C GLY A 61 -8.91 -0.83 10.58
N SER A 62 -9.48 -1.85 11.23
CA SER A 62 -10.75 -1.72 11.96
C SER A 62 -10.58 -0.84 13.21
N THR A 63 -9.37 -0.81 13.75
CA THR A 63 -8.86 0.23 14.66
C THR A 63 -7.88 1.09 13.87
N GLU A 64 -7.99 2.41 13.97
CA GLU A 64 -7.11 3.32 13.20
C GLU A 64 -5.62 3.01 13.45
N HIS A 65 -4.90 2.83 12.35
CA HIS A 65 -3.45 2.72 12.37
C HIS A 65 -2.82 4.01 12.93
N PRO A 66 -1.72 3.93 13.71
CA PRO A 66 -0.96 5.12 14.11
C PRO A 66 -0.52 5.96 12.90
N MET A 67 -0.65 7.28 12.97
CA MET A 67 -0.21 8.19 11.90
C MET A 67 0.75 9.22 12.49
N ILE A 68 1.92 8.77 12.92
CA ILE A 68 2.96 9.59 13.56
C ILE A 68 4.24 9.59 12.74
N ASP A 69 5.14 10.56 12.96
CA ASP A 69 6.36 10.79 12.17
C ASP A 69 7.27 9.57 12.02
N THR A 70 7.26 8.66 13.00
CA THR A 70 8.09 7.45 13.00
C THR A 70 7.34 6.20 12.53
N HIS A 71 6.02 6.27 12.36
CA HIS A 71 5.17 5.14 11.99
C HIS A 71 3.81 5.62 11.47
N TRP A 72 3.62 5.55 10.15
CA TRP A 72 2.37 5.90 9.49
C TRP A 72 2.11 5.02 8.25
N ILE A 73 0.87 5.03 7.75
CA ILE A 73 0.51 4.44 6.46
C ILE A 73 0.90 5.44 5.37
N GLU A 74 1.86 5.11 4.53
CA GLU A 74 2.39 6.05 3.52
C GLU A 74 1.45 6.24 2.31
N TRP A 75 0.72 5.20 1.91
CA TRP A 75 -0.25 5.28 0.81
C TRP A 75 -1.34 4.22 0.91
N ILE A 76 -2.46 4.51 0.27
CA ILE A 76 -3.57 3.58 0.03
C ILE A 76 -3.71 3.44 -1.49
N THR A 77 -3.75 2.19 -1.99
CA THR A 77 -4.02 1.91 -3.41
C THR A 77 -5.29 1.07 -3.54
N VAL A 78 -6.18 1.46 -4.45
CA VAL A 78 -7.37 0.70 -4.85
C VAL A 78 -7.18 0.23 -6.28
N GLU A 79 -7.35 -1.07 -6.52
CA GLU A 79 -7.38 -1.68 -7.84
C GLU A 79 -8.82 -2.04 -8.21
N THR A 80 -9.22 -1.72 -9.43
CA THR A 80 -10.54 -1.98 -10.01
C THR A 80 -10.38 -2.67 -11.38
N SER A 81 -11.49 -3.04 -12.00
CA SER A 81 -11.47 -3.55 -13.38
C SER A 81 -10.99 -2.54 -14.43
N GLN A 82 -10.94 -1.25 -14.11
CA GLN A 82 -10.53 -0.18 -15.04
C GLN A 82 -9.11 0.35 -14.79
N GLY A 83 -8.40 -0.21 -13.82
CA GLY A 83 -7.08 0.25 -13.40
C GLY A 83 -7.01 0.47 -11.90
N PHE A 84 -6.01 1.22 -11.45
CA PHE A 84 -5.79 1.49 -10.03
C PHE A 84 -5.60 2.97 -9.78
N ALA A 85 -5.87 3.38 -8.53
CA ALA A 85 -5.62 4.71 -8.04
C ALA A 85 -4.88 4.64 -6.70
N THR A 86 -3.93 5.54 -6.49
CA THR A 86 -3.12 5.62 -5.27
C THR A 86 -3.27 7.00 -4.66
N LYS A 87 -3.47 7.06 -3.34
CA LYS A 87 -3.43 8.29 -2.55
C LYS A 87 -2.34 8.16 -1.49
N TRP A 88 -1.48 9.17 -1.42
CA TRP A 88 -0.44 9.30 -0.40
C TRP A 88 -1.02 9.96 0.84
N LEU A 89 -0.53 9.54 2.00
CA LEU A 89 -0.84 10.11 3.30
C LEU A 89 0.46 10.54 3.98
N ASN A 90 0.35 11.45 4.93
CA ASN A 90 1.45 11.96 5.74
C ASN A 90 1.20 11.67 7.22
N PRO A 91 2.24 11.74 8.06
CA PRO A 91 2.05 11.82 9.50
C PRO A 91 1.03 12.89 9.89
N GLY A 92 0.14 12.55 10.84
CA GLY A 92 -0.95 13.39 11.29
C GLY A 92 -2.25 13.29 10.48
N ASP A 93 -2.21 12.75 9.26
CA ASP A 93 -3.44 12.48 8.51
C ASP A 93 -4.25 11.35 9.16
N SER A 94 -5.56 11.31 8.92
CA SER A 94 -6.32 10.08 9.22
C SER A 94 -5.89 8.96 8.27
N PRO A 95 -5.81 7.68 8.72
CA PRO A 95 -5.42 6.54 7.88
C PRO A 95 -6.56 6.12 6.95
N LYS A 96 -7.07 7.06 6.15
CA LYS A 96 -8.30 6.96 5.35
C LYS A 96 -8.09 7.62 4.00
N ALA A 97 -8.73 7.07 2.97
CA ALA A 97 -8.76 7.68 1.65
C ALA A 97 -10.08 7.35 0.93
N SER A 98 -10.65 8.35 0.25
CA SER A 98 -11.79 8.16 -0.65
C SER A 98 -11.32 8.24 -2.10
N PHE A 99 -11.82 7.36 -2.97
CA PHE A 99 -11.50 7.30 -4.39
C PHE A 99 -12.76 7.50 -5.22
#